data_AF-A0A0Q6LH26-F1
#
_entry.id   AF-A0A0Q6LH26-F1
#
_cell.length_a   1.000
_cell.length_b   1.000
_cell.length_c   1.000
_cell.angle_alpha   90.00
_cell.angle_beta   90.00
_cell.angle_gamma   90.00
#
_symmetry.space_group_name_H-M   'P 1'
#
loop_
_entity.id
_entity.type
_entity.pdbx_description
1 polymer ?
#
loop_
_entity_poly.entity_id
_entity_poly.type
_entity_poly.pdbx_seq_one_letter_code
_entity_poly.pdbx_strand_id
1 'polypeptide(L)'
;MRARKPSAFRRTLRRAAVPAAVLAVMAFFGIYAVLGPNGVLAYGDYKRQLMKRERDYATLDQRRQALKNRVALLNPDHANPDMVDEMVRKELNVTHPDEVIVPLDPK
;
A
#
# COMPACT_ATOMS: atom_id res chain seq x y z
N MET A 1 16.01 38.70 70.73
CA MET A 1 15.75 37.82 69.56
C MET A 1 15.33 38.67 68.37
N ARG A 2 16.12 38.75 67.28
CA ARG A 2 15.73 39.49 66.05
C ARG A 2 14.94 38.56 65.13
N ALA A 3 13.64 38.81 64.99
CA ALA A 3 12.78 38.07 64.06
C ALA A 3 13.22 38.36 62.60
N ARG A 4 13.65 37.32 61.87
CA ARG A 4 13.89 37.40 60.42
C ARG A 4 12.54 37.61 59.73
N LYS A 5 12.33 38.79 59.13
CA LYS A 5 11.17 39.03 58.26
C LYS A 5 11.21 38.05 57.08
N PRO A 6 10.09 37.39 56.73
CA PRO A 6 10.05 36.53 55.55
C PRO A 6 10.32 37.39 54.32
N SER A 7 11.29 36.97 53.49
CA SER A 7 11.68 37.76 52.33
C SER A 7 10.52 37.85 51.34
N ALA A 8 10.07 39.08 51.03
CA ALA A 8 8.99 39.34 50.09
C ALA A 8 9.24 38.64 48.74
N PHE A 9 10.50 38.50 48.36
CA PHE A 9 10.98 37.75 47.20
C PHE A 9 10.57 36.28 47.18
N ARG A 10 10.65 35.56 48.30
CA ARG A 10 10.21 34.14 48.35
C ARG A 10 8.71 34.01 48.15
N ARG A 11 7.94 35.00 48.63
CA ARG A 11 6.48 35.03 48.49
C ARG A 11 6.06 35.35 47.05
N THR A 12 6.76 36.24 46.35
CA THR A 12 6.52 36.52 44.93
C THR A 12 6.93 35.36 44.05
N LEU A 13 8.10 34.74 44.29
CA LEU A 13 8.53 33.54 43.56
C LEU A 13 7.51 32.40 43.67
N ARG A 14 7.03 32.14 44.89
CA ARG A 14 6.05 31.07 45.13
C ARG A 14 4.70 31.34 44.46
N ARG A 15 4.31 32.61 44.31
CA ARG A 15 3.10 33.00 43.55
C ARG A 15 3.31 32.89 42.04
N ALA A 16 4.51 33.19 41.54
CA ALA A 16 4.85 33.11 40.13
C ALA A 16 5.15 31.67 39.65
N ALA A 17 5.38 30.72 40.56
CA ALA A 17 5.71 29.34 40.22
C ALA A 17 4.63 28.64 39.38
N VAL A 18 3.35 28.80 39.74
CA VAL A 18 2.23 28.20 39.01
C VAL A 18 2.09 28.75 37.58
N PRO A 19 1.99 30.07 37.36
CA PRO A 19 1.90 30.59 35.98
C PRO A 19 3.16 30.29 35.16
N ALA A 20 4.35 30.30 35.77
CA ALA A 20 5.59 29.92 35.08
C ALA A 20 5.57 28.45 34.63
N ALA A 21 5.07 27.54 35.47
CA ALA A 21 4.91 26.13 35.11
C ALA A 21 3.92 25.95 33.95
N VAL A 22 2.79 26.67 33.96
CA VAL A 22 1.82 26.64 32.87
C VAL A 22 2.44 27.13 31.56
N LEU A 23 3.20 28.23 31.59
CA LEU A 23 3.90 28.73 30.41
C LEU A 23 4.95 27.73 29.89
N ALA A 24 5.69 27.08 30.78
CA ALA A 24 6.66 26.06 30.41
C ALA A 24 5.99 24.85 29.73
N VAL A 25 4.84 24.41 30.25
CA VAL A 25 4.04 23.33 29.65
C VAL A 25 3.52 23.74 28.28
N MET A 26 2.97 24.95 28.13
CA MET A 26 2.51 25.45 26.83
C MET A 26 3.65 25.58 25.82
N ALA A 27 4.83 26.05 26.25
CA ALA A 27 6.01 26.13 25.39
C ALA A 27 6.47 24.73 24.95
N PHE A 28 6.48 23.76 25.87
CA PHE A 28 6.80 22.37 25.55
C PHE A 28 5.85 21.80 24.49
N PHE A 29 4.54 21.96 24.67
CA PHE A 29 3.56 21.51 23.69
C PHE A 29 3.66 22.26 22.36
N GLY A 30 3.90 23.57 22.39
CA GLY A 30 4.10 24.36 21.17
C GLY A 30 5.31 23.89 20.37
N ILE A 31 6.46 23.68 21.02
CA ILE A 31 7.68 23.15 20.39
C ILE A 31 7.43 21.73 19.87
N TYR A 32 6.80 20.87 20.67
CA TYR A 32 6.48 19.49 20.29
C TYR A 32 5.47 19.42 19.13
N ALA A 33 4.54 20.36 19.03
CA ALA A 33 3.61 20.44 17.90
C ALA A 33 4.30 20.87 16.59
N VAL A 34 5.43 21.56 16.66
CA VAL A 34 6.19 21.98 15.47
C VAL A 34 7.25 20.93 15.10
N LEU A 35 8.07 20.50 16.07
CA LEU A 35 9.22 19.60 15.86
C LEU A 35 8.89 18.12 16.11
N GLY A 36 7.71 17.79 16.63
CA GLY A 36 7.35 16.42 16.94
C GLY A 36 7.09 15.56 15.70
N PRO A 37 7.00 14.23 15.88
CA PRO A 37 6.81 13.28 14.77
C PRO A 37 5.48 13.46 14.03
N ASN A 38 4.46 14.02 14.69
CA ASN A 38 3.18 14.41 14.08
C ASN A 38 3.06 15.93 13.89
N GLY A 39 4.17 16.64 13.99
CA GLY A 39 4.20 18.10 13.93
C GLY A 39 4.05 18.64 12.51
N VAL A 40 3.89 19.95 12.40
CA VAL A 40 3.72 20.66 11.12
C VAL A 40 4.87 20.38 10.14
N LEU A 41 6.10 20.20 10.65
CA LEU A 41 7.26 19.87 9.83
C LEU A 41 7.20 18.45 9.27
N ALA A 42 6.68 17.49 10.04
CA ALA A 42 6.54 16.10 9.61
C ALA A 42 5.51 15.94 8.49
N TYR A 43 4.54 16.85 8.37
CA TYR A 43 3.54 16.85 7.28
C TYR A 43 4.18 16.84 5.88
N GLY A 44 5.34 17.50 5.72
CA GLY A 44 6.11 17.48 4.47
C GLY A 44 6.60 16.08 4.10
N ASP A 45 7.09 15.32 5.07
CA ASP A 45 7.57 13.95 4.87
C ASP A 45 6.44 12.95 4.68
N TYR A 46 5.29 13.14 5.35
CA TYR A 46 4.08 12.36 5.10
C TYR A 46 3.60 12.53 3.66
N LYS A 47 3.58 13.76 3.13
CA LYS A 47 3.20 14.02 1.73
C LYS A 47 4.14 13.35 0.74
N ARG A 48 5.45 13.33 1.04
CA ARG A 48 6.45 12.62 0.22
C ARG A 48 6.28 11.11 0.25
N GLN A 49 5.99 10.53 1.41
CA GLN A 49 5.70 9.10 1.55
C GLN A 49 4.41 8.70 0.81
N LEU A 50 3.38 9.55 0.84
CA LEU A 50 2.15 9.34 0.09
C LEU A 50 2.45 9.30 -1.42
N MET A 51 3.21 10.27 -1.94
CA MET A 51 3.60 10.30 -3.35
C MET A 51 4.42 9.09 -3.79
N LYS A 52 5.22 8.50 -2.89
CA LYS A 52 5.96 7.27 -3.18
C LYS A 52 5.01 6.08 -3.31
N ARG A 53 4.08 5.92 -2.37
CA ARG A 53 3.09 4.84 -2.43
C ARG A 53 2.13 4.97 -3.61
N GLU A 54 1.77 6.20 -4.00
CA GLU A 54 0.94 6.46 -5.18
C GLU A 54 1.61 5.95 -6.47
N ARG A 55 2.93 6.14 -6.60
CA ARG A 55 3.69 5.64 -7.75
C ARG A 55 3.74 4.12 -7.78
N ASP A 56 3.97 3.49 -6.64
CA ASP A 56 3.99 2.03 -6.54
C ASP A 56 2.61 1.46 -6.89
N TYR A 57 1.52 2.09 -6.43
CA TYR A 57 0.16 1.71 -6.77
C TYR A 57 -0.12 1.83 -8.27
N ALA A 58 0.28 2.92 -8.91
CA ALA A 58 0.08 3.12 -10.35
C ALA A 58 0.76 2.03 -11.20
N THR A 59 1.96 1.59 -10.82
CA THR A 59 2.67 0.52 -11.54
C THR A 59 2.01 -0.84 -11.35
N LEU A 60 1.49 -1.12 -10.15
CA LEU A 60 0.78 -2.35 -9.85
C LEU A 60 -0.59 -2.40 -10.53
N ASP A 61 -1.30 -1.27 -10.59
CA ASP A 61 -2.60 -1.20 -11.26
C ASP A 61 -2.47 -1.39 -12.77
N GLN A 62 -1.44 -0.82 -13.41
CA GLN A 62 -1.17 -1.09 -14.83
C GLN A 62 -0.90 -2.57 -15.11
N ARG A 63 -0.12 -3.24 -14.26
CA ARG A 63 0.12 -4.70 -14.37
C ARG A 63 -1.17 -5.48 -14.19
N ARG A 64 -2.01 -5.09 -13.22
CA ARG A 64 -3.32 -5.70 -13.00
C ARG A 64 -4.24 -5.52 -14.21
N GLN A 65 -4.27 -4.35 -14.82
CA GLN A 65 -5.07 -4.08 -16.02
C GLN A 65 -4.58 -4.90 -17.22
N ALA A 66 -3.26 -4.97 -17.44
CA ALA A 66 -2.69 -5.81 -18.49
C ALA A 66 -3.00 -7.30 -18.29
N LEU A 67 -2.94 -7.79 -17.05
CA LEU A 67 -3.31 -9.17 -16.70
C LEU A 67 -4.81 -9.42 -16.85
N LYS A 68 -5.67 -8.49 -16.43
CA LYS A 68 -7.12 -8.57 -16.65
C LYS A 68 -7.46 -8.66 -18.13
N ASN A 69 -6.80 -7.85 -18.96
CA ASN A 69 -6.99 -7.91 -20.41
C ASN A 69 -6.54 -9.27 -20.97
N ARG A 70 -5.37 -9.76 -20.55
CA ARG A 70 -4.91 -11.10 -20.95
C ARG A 70 -5.85 -12.21 -20.50
N VAL A 71 -6.38 -12.18 -19.27
CA VAL A 71 -7.32 -13.18 -18.77
C VAL A 71 -8.67 -13.08 -19.49
N ALA A 72 -9.14 -11.87 -19.82
CA ALA A 72 -10.32 -11.70 -20.64
C ALA A 72 -10.13 -12.30 -22.05
N LEU A 73 -8.95 -12.15 -22.64
CA LEU A 73 -8.57 -12.78 -23.90
C LEU A 73 -8.36 -14.31 -23.76
N LEU A 74 -8.02 -14.79 -22.57
CA LEU A 74 -7.82 -16.22 -22.26
C LEU A 74 -9.07 -16.91 -21.70
N ASN A 75 -10.21 -16.22 -21.64
CA ASN A 75 -11.40 -16.73 -20.96
C ASN A 75 -11.87 -18.03 -21.63
N PRO A 76 -11.84 -19.19 -20.93
CA PRO A 76 -12.14 -20.49 -21.51
C PRO A 76 -13.63 -20.75 -21.73
N ASP A 77 -14.52 -19.88 -21.26
CA ASP A 77 -15.94 -19.94 -21.65
C ASP A 77 -16.15 -19.68 -23.16
N HIS A 78 -15.10 -19.25 -23.87
CA HIS A 78 -14.99 -19.22 -25.33
C HIS A 78 -13.77 -19.98 -25.85
N ALA A 79 -13.04 -20.74 -25.00
CA ALA A 79 -12.08 -21.72 -25.50
C ALA A 79 -12.92 -22.82 -26.16
N ASN A 80 -12.96 -22.76 -27.49
CA ASN A 80 -13.83 -23.59 -28.30
C ASN A 80 -13.59 -25.06 -27.91
N PRO A 81 -14.60 -25.79 -27.39
CA PRO A 81 -14.43 -27.20 -27.03
C PRO A 81 -13.90 -28.02 -28.23
N ASP A 82 -14.23 -27.59 -29.45
CA ASP A 82 -13.70 -28.13 -30.71
C ASP A 82 -12.17 -28.04 -30.82
N MET A 83 -11.53 -27.03 -30.22
CA MET A 83 -10.06 -26.86 -30.26
C MET A 83 -9.34 -27.84 -29.33
N VAL A 84 -9.98 -28.24 -28.22
CA VAL A 84 -9.48 -29.30 -27.34
C VAL A 84 -9.60 -30.65 -28.04
N ASP A 85 -10.71 -30.86 -28.75
CA ASP A 85 -10.98 -32.09 -29.51
C ASP A 85 -10.02 -32.23 -30.71
N GLU A 86 -9.67 -31.14 -31.40
CA GLU A 86 -8.65 -31.14 -32.44
C GLU A 86 -7.24 -31.43 -31.90
N MET A 87 -6.86 -30.90 -30.74
CA MET A 87 -5.55 -31.21 -30.14
C MET A 87 -5.44 -32.67 -29.71
N VAL A 88 -6.52 -33.25 -29.17
CA VAL A 88 -6.59 -34.68 -28.83
C VAL A 88 -6.48 -35.56 -30.08
N ARG A 89 -7.19 -35.23 -31.16
CA ARG A 89 -7.11 -35.99 -32.43
C ARG A 89 -5.73 -35.91 -33.09
N LYS A 90 -5.05 -34.76 -32.98
CA LYS A 90 -3.75 -34.52 -33.63
C LYS A 90 -2.58 -35.17 -32.88
N GLU A 91 -2.63 -35.20 -31.54
CA GLU A 91 -1.55 -35.75 -30.69
C GLU A 91 -1.70 -37.25 -30.40
N LEU A 92 -2.93 -37.77 -30.31
CA LEU A 92 -3.15 -39.15 -29.87
C LEU A 92 -3.35 -40.17 -30.99
N ASN A 93 -3.47 -39.75 -32.27
CA ASN A 93 -3.64 -40.63 -33.44
C ASN A 93 -4.59 -41.82 -33.18
N VAL A 94 -5.65 -41.58 -32.40
CA VAL A 94 -6.63 -42.58 -31.98
C VAL A 94 -7.73 -42.65 -33.03
N THR A 95 -7.52 -43.53 -34.01
CA THR A 95 -8.59 -44.01 -34.88
C THR A 95 -9.63 -44.74 -34.04
N HIS A 96 -10.92 -44.49 -34.30
CA HIS A 96 -11.96 -45.34 -33.72
C HIS A 96 -11.76 -46.78 -34.22
N PRO A 97 -12.03 -47.81 -33.39
CA PRO A 97 -11.78 -49.22 -33.71
C PRO A 97 -12.50 -49.75 -34.97
N ASP A 98 -13.35 -48.94 -35.61
CA ASP A 98 -14.24 -49.36 -36.69
C ASP A 98 -13.84 -48.80 -38.08
N GLU A 99 -12.72 -48.08 -38.20
CA GLU A 99 -12.26 -47.51 -39.48
C GLU A 99 -11.19 -48.36 -40.17
N VAL A 100 -11.44 -48.71 -41.44
CA VAL A 100 -10.52 -49.48 -42.30
C VAL A 100 -9.81 -48.53 -43.27
N ILE A 101 -8.48 -48.47 -43.18
CA ILE A 101 -7.64 -47.68 -44.09
C ILE A 101 -7.43 -48.47 -45.39
N VAL A 102 -7.93 -47.95 -46.51
CA VAL A 102 -7.67 -48.50 -47.86
C VAL A 102 -6.53 -47.71 -48.51
N PRO A 103 -5.33 -48.27 -48.67
CA PRO A 103 -4.26 -47.62 -49.42
C PRO A 103 -4.63 -47.63 -50.90
N LEU A 104 -4.61 -46.45 -51.53
CA LEU A 104 -4.74 -46.32 -52.97
C LEU A 104 -3.36 -46.55 -53.60
N ASP A 105 -3.27 -47.55 -54.47
CA ASP A 105 -2.04 -47.85 -55.19
C ASP A 105 -1.60 -46.65 -56.05
N PRO A 106 -0.30 -46.32 -56.04
CA PRO A 106 0.24 -45.24 -56.85
C PRO A 106 0.23 -45.68 -58.32
N LYS A 107 -0.37 -44.86 -59.17
CA LYS A 107 -0.27 -44.97 -60.63
C LYS A 107 0.92 -44.20 -61.15
#